data_AF-A0A8B7TPN4-F1
#
_entry.id   AF-A0A8B7TPN4-F1
#
_cell.length_a   1.000
_cell.length_b   1.000
_cell.length_c   1.000
_cell.angle_alpha   90.00
_cell.angle_beta   90.00
_cell.angle_gamma   90.00
#
_symmetry.space_group_name_H-M   'P 1'
#
loop_
_entity.id
_entity.type
_entity.pdbx_description
1 polymer ?
#
loop_
_entity_poly.entity_id
_entity_poly.type
_entity_poly.pdbx_seq_one_letter_code
_entity_poly.pdbx_strand_id
1 'polypeptide(L)'
;MKTEEVIKQLLQKFKIENSPQDFALYIIFASGEQRRLKKTDVPLLQRLLQGPSKNNARLFLMDKDAEEISRDVAQYINFHFTFLESILQKLNEEEKRDIQRTITKFNTEKAIILKYLQSKQLVRTETTV
;
A
#
# COMPACT_ATOMS: atom_id res chain seq x y z
N MET A 1 28.40 14.62 2.69
CA MET A 1 27.36 15.49 3.27
C MET A 1 26.08 14.69 3.41
N LYS A 2 25.65 14.43 4.65
CA LYS A 2 24.44 13.65 4.96
C LYS A 2 23.19 14.53 4.91
N THR A 3 22.01 13.92 4.80
CA THR A 3 20.70 14.61 4.74
C THR A 3 20.56 15.70 5.81
N GLU A 4 20.90 15.41 7.06
CA GLU A 4 20.77 16.37 8.18
C GLU A 4 21.69 17.61 8.00
N GLU A 5 22.90 17.43 7.50
CA GLU A 5 23.83 18.52 7.23
C GLU A 5 23.33 19.40 6.08
N VAL A 6 22.76 18.79 5.04
CA VAL A 6 22.15 19.52 3.91
C VAL A 6 21.00 20.40 4.41
N ILE A 7 20.12 19.86 5.26
CA ILE A 7 19.00 20.62 5.84
C ILE A 7 19.53 21.83 6.61
N LYS A 8 20.48 21.63 7.54
CA LYS A 8 21.07 22.73 8.33
C LYS A 8 21.67 23.83 7.45
N GLN A 9 22.42 23.45 6.41
CA GLN A 9 23.00 24.43 5.48
C GLN A 9 21.95 25.18 4.66
N LEU A 10 20.89 24.51 4.21
CA LEU A 10 19.79 25.16 3.51
C LEU A 10 19.10 26.18 4.42
N LEU A 11 18.73 25.78 5.65
CA LEU A 11 18.08 26.68 6.60
C LEU A 11 18.97 27.89 6.94
N GLN A 12 20.27 27.65 7.17
CA GLN A 12 21.23 28.73 7.40
C GLN A 12 21.34 29.68 6.21
N LYS A 13 21.44 29.14 4.98
CA LYS A 13 21.55 29.92 3.74
C LYS A 13 20.33 30.83 3.53
N PHE A 14 19.15 30.34 3.85
CA PHE A 14 17.89 31.07 3.70
C PHE A 14 17.45 31.81 4.97
N LYS A 15 18.27 31.81 6.04
CA LYS A 15 17.99 32.46 7.33
C LYS A 15 16.67 32.02 7.96
N ILE A 16 16.36 30.73 7.87
CA ILE A 16 15.19 30.14 8.52
C ILE A 16 15.54 29.88 9.98
N GLU A 17 14.74 30.44 10.91
CA GLU A 17 14.97 30.37 12.36
C GLU A 17 14.38 29.11 13.00
N ASN A 18 13.46 28.43 12.30
CA ASN A 18 12.84 27.19 12.76
C ASN A 18 13.85 26.06 12.97
N SER A 19 13.45 25.07 13.76
CA SER A 19 14.29 23.94 14.12
C SER A 19 14.56 23.07 12.88
N PRO A 20 15.81 22.66 12.59
CA PRO A 20 16.10 21.70 11.52
C PRO A 20 15.33 20.38 11.63
N GLN A 21 14.85 20.05 12.83
CA GLN A 21 14.03 18.89 13.14
C GLN A 21 12.57 19.02 12.66
N ASP A 22 12.12 20.23 12.34
CA ASP A 22 10.77 20.50 11.80
C ASP A 22 10.70 20.17 10.30
N PHE A 23 11.86 20.01 9.65
CA PHE A 23 11.97 19.76 8.22
C PHE A 23 12.52 18.38 7.91
N ALA A 24 12.21 17.89 6.71
CA ALA A 24 12.85 16.74 6.11
C ALA A 24 13.07 16.95 4.61
N LEU A 25 14.04 16.23 4.05
CA LEU A 25 14.22 16.16 2.61
C LEU A 25 13.38 15.03 2.04
N TYR A 26 12.63 15.33 0.99
CA TYR A 26 11.83 14.38 0.24
C TYR A 26 12.33 14.28 -1.19
N ILE A 27 12.22 13.10 -1.77
CA ILE A 27 12.38 12.87 -3.20
C ILE A 27 11.01 12.58 -3.81
N ILE A 28 10.62 13.40 -4.79
CA ILE A 28 9.37 13.26 -5.54
C ILE A 28 9.71 12.79 -6.95
N PHE A 29 9.13 11.68 -7.34
CA PHE A 29 9.32 11.06 -8.65
C PHE A 29 8.23 11.50 -9.64
N ALA A 30 8.51 11.38 -10.94
CA ALA A 30 7.54 11.63 -12.00
C ALA A 30 6.26 10.77 -11.87
N SER A 31 6.37 9.60 -11.23
CA SER A 31 5.25 8.71 -10.96
C SER A 31 4.26 9.24 -9.93
N GLY A 32 4.64 10.27 -9.15
CA GLY A 32 3.90 10.71 -7.97
C GLY A 32 4.37 10.04 -6.67
N GLU A 33 5.34 9.12 -6.74
CA GLU A 33 5.96 8.56 -5.52
C GLU A 33 6.67 9.69 -4.76
N GLN A 34 6.42 9.77 -3.46
CA GLN A 34 7.01 10.77 -2.56
C GLN A 34 7.61 10.04 -1.36
N ARG A 35 8.93 10.12 -1.23
CA ARG A 35 9.68 9.37 -0.22
C ARG A 35 10.57 10.28 0.60
N ARG A 36 10.57 10.12 1.92
CA ARG A 36 11.47 10.86 2.80
C ARG A 36 12.87 10.26 2.81
N LEU A 37 13.90 11.11 2.74
CA LEU A 37 15.29 10.70 2.92
C LEU A 37 15.60 10.49 4.40
N LYS A 38 16.31 9.40 4.71
CA LYS A 38 16.79 9.13 6.07
C LYS A 38 17.91 10.11 6.44
N LYS A 39 18.10 10.32 7.73
CA LYS A 39 19.17 11.19 8.25
C LYS A 39 20.57 10.75 7.78
N THR A 40 20.76 9.44 7.62
CA THR A 40 22.03 8.81 7.18
C THR A 40 22.24 8.85 5.67
N ASP A 41 21.21 9.13 4.89
CA ASP A 41 21.30 9.13 3.44
C ASP A 41 22.16 10.29 2.95
N VAL A 42 22.64 10.15 1.71
CA VAL A 42 23.46 11.16 1.03
C VAL A 42 22.64 11.71 -0.15
N PRO A 43 22.04 12.92 -0.03
CA PRO A 43 21.11 13.44 -1.04
C PRO A 43 21.72 13.56 -2.44
N LEU A 44 23.01 13.90 -2.56
CA LEU A 44 23.71 13.95 -3.84
C LEU A 44 23.83 12.57 -4.50
N LEU A 45 24.08 11.52 -3.73
CA LEU A 45 24.11 10.15 -4.23
C LEU A 45 22.72 9.73 -4.70
N GLN A 46 21.68 10.03 -3.91
CA GLN A 46 20.30 9.78 -4.32
C GLN A 46 19.97 10.48 -5.64
N ARG A 47 20.41 11.74 -5.81
CA ARG A 47 20.20 12.48 -7.06
C ARG A 47 20.95 11.85 -8.24
N LEU A 48 22.21 11.45 -8.02
CA LEU A 48 23.04 10.83 -9.05
C LEU A 48 22.40 9.54 -9.59
N LEU A 49 21.85 8.70 -8.71
CA LEU A 49 21.15 7.45 -9.09
C LEU A 49 19.93 7.70 -9.97
N GLN A 50 19.25 8.85 -9.82
CA GLN A 50 18.08 9.20 -10.65
C GLN A 50 18.44 9.90 -11.96
N GLY A 51 19.73 10.17 -12.20
CA GLY A 51 20.22 10.88 -13.37
C GLY A 51 19.92 12.40 -13.35
N PRO A 52 20.30 13.12 -14.42
CA PRO A 52 20.29 14.58 -14.43
C PRO A 52 18.90 15.21 -14.70
N SER A 53 17.95 14.45 -15.25
CA SER A 53 16.61 14.95 -15.62
C SER A 53 15.85 15.45 -14.40
N LYS A 54 15.49 16.75 -14.40
CA LYS A 54 14.63 17.34 -13.35
C LYS A 54 13.20 16.84 -13.41
N ASN A 55 12.79 16.19 -14.50
CA ASN A 55 11.42 15.68 -14.63
C ASN A 55 11.26 14.32 -13.96
N ASN A 56 12.34 13.52 -13.87
CA ASN A 56 12.27 12.16 -13.36
C ASN A 56 12.19 12.12 -11.82
N ALA A 57 13.02 12.94 -11.16
CA ALA A 57 13.05 13.04 -9.70
C ALA A 57 13.52 14.41 -9.25
N ARG A 58 12.89 14.92 -8.20
CA ARG A 58 13.18 16.24 -7.60
C ARG A 58 13.34 16.09 -6.09
N LEU A 59 14.29 16.83 -5.54
CA LEU A 59 14.49 16.93 -4.09
C LEU A 59 13.79 18.18 -3.58
N PHE A 60 13.02 18.03 -2.51
CA PHE A 60 12.31 19.11 -1.85
C PHE A 60 12.63 19.11 -0.36
N LEU A 61 12.71 20.32 0.21
CA LEU A 61 12.70 20.52 1.65
C LEU A 61 11.26 20.82 2.05
N MET A 62 10.68 19.99 2.92
CA MET A 62 9.28 20.08 3.34
C MET A 62 9.18 19.87 4.85
N ASP A 63 8.03 20.16 5.42
CA ASP A 63 7.74 19.83 6.83
C ASP A 63 7.88 18.32 7.04
N LYS A 64 8.41 17.94 8.20
CA LYS A 64 8.74 16.54 8.53
C LYS A 64 7.53 15.62 8.57
N ASP A 65 6.35 16.19 8.79
CA ASP A 65 5.07 15.49 8.88
C ASP A 65 4.33 15.42 7.53
N ALA A 66 4.96 15.86 6.44
CA ALA A 66 4.41 15.71 5.09
C ALA A 66 4.21 14.23 4.74
N GLU A 67 3.07 13.93 4.11
CA GLU A 67 2.66 12.58 3.76
C GLU A 67 3.65 11.89 2.81
N GLU A 68 3.96 10.62 3.08
CA GLU A 68 4.76 9.78 2.17
C GLU A 68 3.81 9.00 1.25
N ILE A 69 4.09 9.04 -0.05
CA ILE A 69 3.33 8.32 -1.07
C ILE A 69 4.18 7.16 -1.54
N SER A 70 3.74 5.94 -1.22
CA SER A 70 4.42 4.73 -1.67
C SER A 70 4.30 4.56 -3.18
N ARG A 71 5.22 3.78 -3.76
CA ARG A 71 5.18 3.43 -5.19
C ARG A 71 3.85 2.80 -5.62
N ASP A 72 3.30 1.92 -4.78
CA ASP A 72 2.06 1.19 -5.07
C ASP A 72 0.83 2.09 -5.04
N VAL A 73 0.87 3.18 -4.28
CA VAL A 73 -0.19 4.20 -4.28
C VAL A 73 0.01 5.18 -5.44
N ALA A 74 1.26 5.57 -5.72
CA ALA A 74 1.60 6.54 -6.75
C ALA A 74 1.07 6.17 -8.14
N GLN A 75 1.03 4.88 -8.48
CA GLN A 75 0.48 4.40 -9.76
C GLN A 75 -0.99 4.81 -9.96
N TYR A 76 -1.73 5.05 -8.88
CA TYR A 76 -3.14 5.39 -8.93
C TYR A 76 -3.43 6.90 -8.96
N ILE A 77 -2.46 7.73 -8.59
CA ILE A 77 -2.62 9.19 -8.46
C ILE A 77 -3.00 9.83 -9.80
N ASN A 78 -2.52 9.26 -10.90
CA ASN A 78 -2.79 9.79 -12.23
C ASN A 78 -4.13 9.32 -12.83
N PHE A 79 -4.89 8.48 -12.12
CA PHE A 79 -6.22 8.06 -12.57
C PHE A 79 -7.31 9.00 -12.06
N HIS A 80 -8.38 9.13 -12.85
CA HIS A 80 -9.56 9.86 -12.43
C HIS A 80 -10.25 9.14 -11.27
N PHE A 81 -10.76 9.90 -10.30
CA PHE A 81 -11.38 9.36 -9.09
C PHE A 81 -12.53 8.37 -9.39
N THR A 82 -13.41 8.69 -10.33
CA THR A 82 -14.53 7.80 -10.72
C THR A 82 -14.06 6.45 -11.28
N PHE A 83 -12.89 6.42 -11.92
CA PHE A 83 -12.32 5.17 -12.41
C PHE A 83 -11.83 4.31 -11.25
N LEU A 84 -11.16 4.91 -10.26
CA LEU A 84 -10.74 4.22 -9.05
C LEU A 84 -11.93 3.68 -8.25
N GLU A 85 -13.01 4.46 -8.12
CA GLU A 85 -14.27 3.99 -7.52
C GLU A 85 -14.83 2.78 -8.25
N SER A 86 -14.80 2.78 -9.59
CA SER A 86 -15.28 1.65 -10.38
C SER A 86 -14.43 0.39 -10.17
N ILE A 87 -13.13 0.53 -9.96
CA ILE A 87 -12.24 -0.59 -9.61
C ILE A 87 -12.61 -1.14 -8.24
N LEU A 88 -12.76 -0.27 -7.24
CA LEU A 88 -13.14 -0.67 -5.89
C LEU A 88 -14.50 -1.36 -5.86
N GLN A 89 -15.47 -0.84 -6.61
CA GLN A 89 -16.78 -1.46 -6.72
C GLN A 89 -16.68 -2.88 -7.30
N LYS A 90 -15.94 -3.06 -8.41
CA LYS A 90 -15.75 -4.37 -9.03
C LYS A 90 -15.07 -5.38 -8.11
N LEU A 91 -14.04 -4.95 -7.37
CA LEU A 91 -13.34 -5.79 -6.40
C LEU A 91 -14.29 -6.23 -5.26
N ASN A 92 -15.10 -5.31 -4.73
CA ASN A 92 -16.09 -5.64 -3.69
C ASN A 92 -17.17 -6.61 -4.20
N GLU A 93 -17.61 -6.46 -5.44
CA GLU A 93 -18.57 -7.39 -6.05
C GLU A 93 -17.95 -8.78 -6.26
N GLU A 94 -16.69 -8.84 -6.68
CA GLU A 94 -15.95 -10.09 -6.84
C GLU A 94 -15.75 -10.82 -5.50
N GLU A 95 -15.30 -10.11 -4.47
CA GLU A 95 -15.15 -10.65 -3.12
C GLU A 95 -16.47 -11.22 -2.60
N LYS A 96 -17.59 -10.48 -2.75
CA LYS A 96 -18.92 -10.97 -2.35
C LYS A 96 -19.32 -12.25 -3.10
N ARG A 97 -19.04 -12.33 -4.40
CA ARG A 97 -19.34 -13.54 -5.21
C ARG A 97 -18.53 -14.73 -4.71
N ASP A 98 -17.25 -14.55 -4.41
CA ASP A 98 -16.38 -15.63 -3.95
C ASP A 98 -16.72 -16.11 -2.54
N ILE A 99 -17.10 -15.20 -1.65
CA ILE A 99 -17.64 -15.53 -0.32
C ILE A 99 -18.89 -16.40 -0.48
N GLN A 100 -19.85 -15.94 -1.29
CA GLN A 100 -21.10 -16.68 -1.51
C GLN A 100 -20.85 -18.06 -2.13
N ARG A 101 -19.94 -18.15 -3.10
CA ARG A 101 -19.52 -19.40 -3.73
C ARG A 101 -18.94 -20.38 -2.71
N THR A 102 -18.08 -19.88 -1.83
CA THR A 102 -17.45 -20.68 -0.77
C THR A 102 -18.49 -21.19 0.23
N ILE A 103 -19.41 -20.33 0.66
CA ILE A 103 -20.52 -20.70 1.55
C ILE A 103 -21.41 -21.78 0.91
N THR A 104 -21.79 -21.60 -0.36
CA THR A 104 -22.62 -22.58 -1.08
C THR A 104 -21.90 -23.92 -1.21
N LYS A 105 -20.60 -23.92 -1.54
CA LYS A 105 -19.79 -25.14 -1.64
C LYS A 105 -19.74 -25.87 -0.29
N PHE A 106 -19.43 -25.15 0.78
CA PHE A 106 -19.39 -25.69 2.14
C PHE A 106 -20.74 -26.32 2.55
N ASN A 107 -21.85 -25.61 2.31
CA ASN A 107 -23.18 -26.11 2.67
C ASN A 107 -23.55 -27.37 1.88
N THR A 108 -23.18 -27.42 0.60
CA THR A 108 -23.42 -28.59 -0.27
C THR A 108 -22.65 -29.80 0.24
N GLU A 109 -21.35 -29.64 0.51
CA GLU A 109 -20.50 -30.72 1.05
C GLU A 109 -20.99 -31.19 2.43
N LYS A 110 -21.35 -30.25 3.32
CA LYS A 110 -21.94 -30.55 4.62
C LYS A 110 -23.23 -31.37 4.51
N ALA A 111 -24.14 -30.98 3.61
CA ALA A 111 -25.40 -31.70 3.40
C ALA A 111 -25.17 -33.13 2.89
N ILE A 112 -24.20 -33.32 1.98
CA ILE A 112 -23.81 -34.64 1.47
C ILE A 112 -23.30 -35.52 2.61
N ILE A 113 -22.37 -35.01 3.43
CA ILE A 113 -21.81 -35.76 4.57
C ILE A 113 -22.92 -36.14 5.57
N LEU A 114 -23.81 -35.22 5.91
CA LEU A 114 -24.93 -35.48 6.81
C LEU A 114 -25.85 -36.58 6.29
N LYS A 115 -26.17 -36.56 4.99
CA LYS A 115 -26.98 -37.61 4.35
C LYS A 115 -26.32 -38.99 4.47
N TYR A 116 -25.02 -39.08 4.22
CA TYR A 116 -24.27 -40.34 4.37
C TYR A 116 -24.21 -40.85 5.82
N LEU A 117 -24.06 -39.95 6.79
CA LEU A 117 -24.06 -40.31 8.21
C LEU A 117 -25.43 -40.87 8.64
N GLN A 118 -26.52 -40.22 8.23
CA GLN A 118 -27.89 -40.69 8.50
C GLN A 118 -28.17 -42.05 7.87
N SER A 119 -27.77 -42.27 6.61
CA SER A 119 -27.96 -43.57 5.97
C SER A 119 -27.18 -44.69 6.65
N LYS A 120 -25.99 -44.40 7.22
CA LYS A 120 -25.22 -45.40 7.98
C LYS A 120 -25.81 -45.71 9.36
N GLN A 121 -26.51 -44.76 9.99
CA GLN A 121 -27.21 -45.00 11.26
C GLN A 121 -28.41 -45.92 11.07
N LEU A 122 -29.20 -45.76 10.00
CA LEU A 122 -30.38 -46.59 9.72
C LEU A 122 -30.03 -48.07 9.47
N VAL A 123 -28.90 -48.35 8.80
CA VAL A 123 -28.46 -49.72 8.51
C VAL A 123 -28.03 -50.48 9.78
N ARG A 124 -27.67 -49.78 10.86
CA ARG A 124 -27.24 -50.41 12.12
C ARG A 124 -28.40 -50.84 13.01
N THR A 125 -29.60 -50.29 12.85
CA THR A 125 -30.77 -50.62 13.67
C THR A 125 -31.50 -51.91 13.26
N GLU A 126 -31.17 -52.49 12.10
CA GLU A 126 -31.84 -53.71 11.60
C GLU A 126 -31.17 -55.03 12.03
N THR A 127 -29.95 -54.99 12.56
CA THR A 127 -29.30 -56.15 13.21
C THR A 127 -29.25 -55.95 14.72
N THR A 128 -30.38 -56.15 15.38
CA THR A 128 -30.41 -56.52 16.80
C THR A 128 -31.10 -57.88 16.88
N VAL A 129 -30.31 -58.92 17.17
CA VAL A 129 -30.75 -60.28 17.52
C VAL A 129 -31.00 -60.34 19.01
#